data_AF-A0A521YNX4-F1
#
_entry.id   AF-A0A521YNX4-F1
#
_cell.length_a   1.000
_cell.length_b   1.000
_cell.length_c   1.000
_cell.angle_alpha   90.00
_cell.angle_beta   90.00
_cell.angle_gamma   90.00
#
_symmetry.space_group_name_H-M   'P 1'
#
loop_
_entity.id
_entity.type
_entity.pdbx_description
1 polymer ?
#
loop_
_entity_poly.entity_id
_entity_poly.type
_entity_poly.pdbx_seq_one_letter_code
_entity_poly.pdbx_strand_id
1 'polypeptide(L)'
;MELEKLQNELLRKIGRNVLNFQQLEALLKASIVRSQVQGDPRDLKSILAQRERSFSTQTMGNLVGEHVRLIYGEPKGTSTPSVPEDIPWISYSFKFKTEESFVVQRSSALAKIVEERNKLIHQLLPGFDYSSAEACETMIKFLDEQNAFLASEYAYVKQVCEAMIDLGEEAILELRKQLLGKRE
;
A
#
# COMPACT_ATOMS: atom_id res chain seq x y z
N MET A 1 -2.09 28.00 29.74
CA MET A 1 -1.04 26.98 29.94
C MET A 1 -1.56 25.55 29.75
N GLU A 2 -2.61 25.10 30.45
CA GLU A 2 -3.14 23.73 30.24
C GLU A 2 -3.85 23.53 28.89
N LEU A 3 -4.70 24.47 28.46
CA LEU A 3 -5.34 24.41 27.13
C LEU A 3 -4.31 24.44 25.99
N GLU A 4 -3.26 25.24 26.13
CA GLU A 4 -2.19 25.35 25.13
C GLU A 4 -1.40 24.04 24.99
N LYS A 5 -1.09 23.36 26.10
CA LYS A 5 -0.48 22.01 26.06
C LYS A 5 -1.39 21.02 25.33
N LEU A 6 -2.69 21.08 25.61
CA LEU A 6 -3.68 20.21 25.00
C LEU A 6 -3.80 20.46 23.48
N GLN A 7 -3.82 21.72 23.05
CA GLN A 7 -3.80 22.11 21.64
C GLN A 7 -2.54 21.61 20.93
N ASN A 8 -1.37 21.74 21.56
CA ASN A 8 -0.11 21.24 21.00
C ASN A 8 -0.11 19.72 20.84
N GLU A 9 -0.62 18.99 21.84
CA GLU A 9 -0.76 17.53 21.75
C GLU A 9 -1.74 17.11 20.64
N LEU A 10 -2.87 17.81 20.54
CA LEU A 10 -3.85 17.61 19.47
C LEU A 10 -3.21 17.79 18.08
N LEU A 11 -2.52 18.91 17.86
CA LEU A 11 -1.85 19.18 16.58
C LEU A 11 -0.77 18.13 16.27
N ARG A 12 -0.01 17.67 17.28
CA ARG A 12 0.96 16.58 17.11
C ARG A 12 0.28 15.28 16.65
N LYS A 13 -0.87 14.93 17.23
CA LYS A 13 -1.62 13.71 16.87
C LYS A 13 -2.28 13.83 15.50
N ILE A 14 -2.79 15.00 15.14
CA ILE A 14 -3.27 15.25 13.77
C ILE A 14 -2.14 15.01 12.78
N GLY A 15 -0.97 15.62 13.01
CA GLY A 15 0.22 15.44 12.17
C GLY A 15 0.65 13.98 12.05
N ARG A 16 0.71 13.25 13.17
CA ARG A 16 1.02 11.81 13.21
C ARG A 16 0.05 11.02 12.33
N ASN A 17 -1.25 11.20 12.51
CA ASN A 17 -2.25 10.43 11.77
C ASN A 17 -2.21 10.75 10.28
N VAL A 18 -2.11 12.03 9.91
CA VAL A 18 -1.96 12.46 8.50
C VAL A 18 -0.72 11.85 7.87
N LEU A 19 0.42 11.88 8.56
CA LEU A 19 1.65 11.26 8.08
C LEU A 19 1.48 9.75 7.87
N ASN A 20 0.85 9.05 8.81
CA ASN A 20 0.66 7.60 8.73
C ASN A 20 -0.28 7.22 7.57
N PHE A 21 -1.32 8.01 7.29
CA PHE A 21 -2.12 7.84 6.07
C PHE A 21 -1.26 7.97 4.81
N GLN A 22 -0.39 8.99 4.73
CA GLN A 22 0.49 9.17 3.56
C GLN A 22 1.50 8.03 3.41
N GLN A 23 2.07 7.54 4.50
CA GLN A 23 2.99 6.40 4.49
C GLN A 23 2.30 5.12 4.00
N LEU A 24 1.07 4.87 4.43
CA LEU A 24 0.30 3.73 3.95
C LEU A 24 -0.05 3.87 2.47
N GLU A 25 -0.38 5.08 1.99
CA GLU A 25 -0.59 5.32 0.55
C GLU A 25 0.67 5.00 -0.26
N ALA A 26 1.83 5.47 0.19
CA ALA A 26 3.11 5.18 -0.44
C ALA A 26 3.41 3.67 -0.48
N LEU A 27 3.09 2.96 0.60
CA LEU A 27 3.28 1.52 0.70
C LEU A 27 2.35 0.75 -0.26
N LEU A 28 1.08 1.16 -0.35
CA LEU A 28 0.15 0.60 -1.34
C LEU A 28 0.67 0.82 -2.77
N LYS A 29 1.15 2.02 -3.11
CA LYS A 29 1.78 2.30 -4.42
C LYS A 29 2.96 1.35 -4.68
N ALA A 30 3.86 1.20 -3.71
CA ALA A 30 5.02 0.33 -3.83
C ALA A 30 4.62 -1.14 -4.10
N SER A 31 3.60 -1.62 -3.38
CA SER A 31 3.05 -2.98 -3.55
C SER A 31 2.48 -3.21 -4.96
N ILE A 32 1.70 -2.26 -5.48
CA ILE A 32 1.01 -2.36 -6.77
C ILE A 32 1.99 -2.28 -7.95
N VAL A 33 3.00 -1.44 -7.84
CA VAL A 33 4.04 -1.29 -8.88
C VAL A 33 4.75 -2.63 -9.09
N ARG A 34 5.07 -3.32 -7.99
CA ARG A 34 5.90 -4.54 -7.98
C ARG A 34 5.09 -5.83 -8.07
N SER A 35 3.78 -5.79 -7.88
CA SER A 35 2.94 -7.00 -7.89
C SER A 35 2.87 -7.70 -9.24
N GLN A 36 3.09 -6.99 -10.35
CA GLN A 36 3.13 -7.57 -11.68
C GLN A 36 3.99 -6.73 -12.62
N VAL A 37 4.87 -7.39 -13.36
CA VAL A 37 5.66 -6.76 -14.43
C VAL A 37 5.70 -7.69 -15.63
N GLN A 38 5.59 -7.10 -16.81
CA GLN A 38 5.72 -7.82 -18.07
C GLN A 38 6.37 -6.91 -19.11
N GLY A 39 7.21 -7.48 -19.99
CA GLY A 39 7.86 -6.73 -21.05
C GLY A 39 9.16 -7.34 -21.54
N ASP A 40 9.92 -6.55 -22.33
CA ASP A 40 11.27 -6.89 -22.71
C ASP A 40 12.20 -6.79 -21.48
N PRO A 41 13.00 -7.83 -21.17
CA PRO A 41 13.96 -7.80 -20.07
C PRO A 41 14.94 -6.62 -20.11
N ARG A 42 15.27 -6.11 -21.31
CA ARG A 42 16.16 -4.96 -21.51
C ARG A 42 15.55 -3.65 -21.01
N ASP A 43 14.22 -3.58 -20.98
CA ASP A 43 13.43 -2.40 -20.62
C ASP A 43 12.88 -2.46 -19.19
N LEU A 44 13.29 -3.43 -18.37
CA LEU A 44 12.72 -3.64 -17.03
C LEU A 44 12.72 -2.36 -16.16
N LYS A 45 13.80 -1.57 -16.23
CA LYS A 45 13.91 -0.30 -15.51
C LYS A 45 12.89 0.74 -15.99
N SER A 46 12.68 0.85 -17.30
CA SER A 46 11.74 1.83 -17.86
C SER A 46 10.29 1.41 -17.61
N ILE A 47 9.99 0.11 -17.67
CA ILE A 47 8.67 -0.46 -17.33
C ILE A 47 8.31 -0.15 -15.88
N LEU A 48 9.22 -0.40 -14.93
CA LEU A 48 9.00 -0.11 -13.51
C LEU A 48 8.81 1.39 -13.29
N ALA A 49 9.65 2.25 -13.87
CA ALA A 49 9.52 3.69 -13.75
C ALA A 49 8.19 4.21 -14.33
N GLN A 50 7.72 3.64 -15.44
CA GLN A 50 6.43 3.98 -16.02
C GLN A 50 5.28 3.59 -15.08
N ARG A 51 5.33 2.37 -14.50
CA ARG A 51 4.33 1.95 -13.50
C ARG A 51 4.34 2.85 -12.27
N GLU A 52 5.51 3.20 -11.74
CA GLU A 52 5.64 4.13 -10.61
C GLU A 52 4.98 5.47 -10.91
N ARG A 53 5.20 6.04 -12.11
CA ARG A 53 4.51 7.26 -12.54
C ARG A 53 2.99 7.08 -12.61
N SER A 54 2.50 5.99 -13.19
CA SER A 54 1.06 5.73 -13.33
C SER A 54 0.32 5.65 -11.99
N PHE A 55 0.98 5.16 -10.93
CA PHE A 55 0.38 5.07 -9.59
C PHE A 55 0.75 6.25 -8.68
N SER A 56 1.75 7.06 -9.03
CA SER A 56 2.19 8.22 -8.23
C SER A 56 1.07 9.24 -8.00
N THR A 57 0.21 9.46 -8.99
CA THR A 57 -0.88 10.44 -8.97
C THR A 57 -2.21 9.85 -8.48
N GLN A 58 -2.28 8.54 -8.22
CA GLN A 58 -3.50 7.91 -7.73
C GLN A 58 -3.68 8.15 -6.23
N THR A 59 -4.93 8.37 -5.83
CA THR A 59 -5.32 8.56 -4.43
C THR A 59 -5.48 7.23 -3.72
N MET A 60 -5.35 7.24 -2.39
CA MET A 60 -5.59 6.06 -1.54
C MET A 60 -6.88 5.29 -1.88
N GLY A 61 -7.98 5.99 -2.17
CA GLY A 61 -9.25 5.36 -2.55
C GLY A 61 -9.13 4.45 -3.77
N ASN A 62 -8.46 4.92 -4.83
CA ASN A 62 -8.22 4.12 -6.03
C ASN A 62 -7.21 2.99 -5.76
N LEU A 63 -6.16 3.29 -4.98
CA LEU A 63 -5.10 2.34 -4.67
C LEU A 63 -5.61 1.15 -3.87
N VAL A 64 -6.57 1.33 -2.97
CA VAL A 64 -7.17 0.21 -2.21
C VAL A 64 -7.82 -0.80 -3.14
N GLY A 65 -8.65 -0.34 -4.09
CA GLY A 65 -9.29 -1.23 -5.05
C GLY A 65 -8.29 -1.94 -5.96
N GLU A 66 -7.28 -1.20 -6.44
CA GLU A 66 -6.19 -1.73 -7.26
C GLU A 66 -5.35 -2.77 -6.50
N HIS A 67 -5.00 -2.50 -5.24
CA HIS A 67 -4.27 -3.41 -4.38
C HIS A 67 -5.04 -4.71 -4.17
N VAL A 68 -6.32 -4.63 -3.78
CA VAL A 68 -7.15 -5.82 -3.56
C VAL A 68 -7.22 -6.66 -4.84
N ARG A 69 -7.49 -6.02 -5.97
CA ARG A 69 -7.61 -6.70 -7.27
C ARG A 69 -6.31 -7.38 -7.70
N LEU A 70 -5.17 -6.73 -7.52
CA LEU A 70 -3.88 -7.24 -8.00
C LEU A 70 -3.29 -8.30 -7.06
N ILE A 71 -3.44 -8.12 -5.74
CA ILE A 71 -2.84 -8.99 -4.73
C ILE A 71 -3.71 -10.22 -4.43
N TYR A 72 -5.03 -10.06 -4.37
CA TYR A 72 -5.96 -11.14 -3.99
C TYR A 72 -6.91 -11.57 -5.11
N GLY A 73 -7.02 -10.78 -6.18
CA GLY A 73 -7.92 -11.13 -7.29
C GLY A 73 -7.46 -12.37 -8.05
N GLU A 74 -8.41 -13.09 -8.65
CA GLU A 74 -8.14 -14.24 -9.50
C GLU A 74 -7.14 -13.91 -10.60
N PRO A 75 -6.29 -14.85 -11.03
CA PRO A 75 -5.52 -14.70 -12.25
C PRO A 75 -6.51 -14.39 -13.37
N LYS A 76 -6.54 -13.15 -13.87
CA LYS A 76 -6.98 -12.97 -15.25
C LYS A 76 -6.01 -13.83 -16.02
N GLY A 77 -6.49 -14.98 -16.53
CA GLY A 77 -5.69 -15.92 -17.29
C GLY A 77 -4.82 -15.07 -18.19
N THR A 78 -3.50 -15.19 -18.02
CA THR A 78 -2.53 -14.34 -18.69
C THR A 78 -2.86 -14.41 -20.16
N SER A 79 -3.57 -13.41 -20.68
CA SER A 79 -3.68 -13.21 -22.09
C SER A 79 -2.25 -12.94 -22.46
N THR A 80 -1.54 -13.97 -22.93
CA THR A 80 -0.19 -13.84 -23.44
C THR A 80 -0.28 -12.66 -24.37
N PRO A 81 0.41 -11.54 -24.06
CA PRO A 81 0.39 -10.40 -24.97
C PRO A 81 0.78 -10.92 -26.35
N SER A 82 0.34 -10.28 -27.42
CA SER A 82 0.89 -10.56 -28.75
C SER A 82 2.39 -10.26 -28.70
N VAL A 83 3.20 -11.26 -28.30
CA VAL A 83 4.63 -11.13 -28.14
C VAL A 83 5.21 -11.09 -29.54
N PRO A 84 5.98 -10.06 -29.91
CA PRO A 84 6.72 -10.07 -31.17
C PRO A 84 7.57 -11.33 -31.25
N GLU A 85 7.50 -12.09 -32.35
CA GLU A 85 8.18 -13.38 -32.49
C GLU A 85 9.70 -13.31 -32.23
N ASP A 86 10.29 -12.12 -32.41
CA ASP A 86 11.74 -11.90 -32.34
C ASP A 86 12.26 -11.32 -31.01
N ILE A 87 11.41 -11.15 -29.98
CA ILE A 87 11.80 -10.47 -28.74
C ILE A 87 11.57 -11.35 -27.50
N PRO A 88 12.56 -11.52 -26.61
CA PRO A 88 12.35 -12.20 -25.34
C PRO A 88 11.34 -11.43 -24.49
N TRP A 89 10.34 -12.14 -23.96
CA TRP A 89 9.30 -11.55 -23.12
C TRP A 89 9.33 -12.17 -21.73
N ILE A 90 9.44 -11.33 -20.70
CA ILE A 90 9.29 -11.75 -19.31
C ILE A 90 7.92 -11.30 -18.79
N SER A 91 7.29 -12.14 -17.98
CA SER A 91 6.10 -11.80 -17.21
C SER A 91 6.18 -12.45 -15.84
N TYR A 92 5.90 -11.68 -14.80
CA TYR A 92 5.74 -12.21 -13.45
C TYR A 92 4.57 -11.52 -12.74
N SER A 93 3.93 -12.24 -11.83
CA SER A 93 2.89 -11.69 -10.95
C SER A 93 2.91 -12.35 -9.57
N PHE A 94 2.80 -11.55 -8.52
CA PHE A 94 2.64 -11.99 -7.14
C PHE A 94 1.17 -11.93 -6.73
N LYS A 95 0.67 -13.03 -6.15
CA LYS A 95 -0.70 -13.14 -5.65
C LYS A 95 -0.73 -13.94 -4.36
N PHE A 96 -1.61 -13.54 -3.46
CA PHE A 96 -1.88 -14.25 -2.22
C PHE A 96 -3.18 -15.02 -2.36
N LYS A 97 -3.09 -16.35 -2.34
CA LYS A 97 -4.25 -17.23 -2.31
C LYS A 97 -4.65 -17.47 -0.86
N THR A 98 -5.89 -17.14 -0.54
CA THR A 98 -6.46 -17.23 0.81
C THR A 98 -7.97 -17.45 0.70
N GLU A 99 -8.65 -17.65 1.83
CA GLU A 99 -10.10 -17.78 1.87
C GLU A 99 -10.80 -16.48 1.45
N GLU A 100 -11.95 -16.59 0.80
CA GLU A 100 -12.74 -15.43 0.36
C GLU A 100 -13.13 -14.52 1.54
N SER A 101 -13.46 -15.12 2.68
CA SER A 101 -13.73 -14.44 3.95
C SER A 101 -12.59 -13.49 4.35
N PHE A 102 -11.35 -13.95 4.19
CA PHE A 102 -10.15 -13.17 4.48
C PHE A 102 -10.00 -12.02 3.49
N VAL A 103 -10.22 -12.24 2.19
CA VAL A 103 -10.15 -11.18 1.17
C VAL A 103 -11.20 -10.09 1.45
N VAL A 104 -12.42 -10.47 1.82
CA VAL A 104 -13.49 -9.53 2.18
C VAL A 104 -13.10 -8.73 3.43
N GLN A 105 -12.56 -9.40 4.46
CA GLN A 105 -12.08 -8.73 5.67
C GLN A 105 -10.98 -7.71 5.34
N ARG A 106 -10.01 -8.11 4.51
CA ARG A 106 -8.89 -7.24 4.12
C ARG A 106 -9.34 -6.03 3.30
N SER A 107 -10.27 -6.25 2.37
CA SER A 107 -10.87 -5.19 1.56
C SER A 107 -11.64 -4.19 2.42
N SER A 108 -12.43 -4.69 3.37
CA SER A 108 -13.21 -3.86 4.29
C SER A 108 -12.32 -3.01 5.20
N ALA A 109 -11.23 -3.59 5.71
CA ALA A 109 -10.28 -2.87 6.54
C ALA A 109 -9.57 -1.73 5.77
N LEU A 110 -9.13 -1.99 4.53
CA LEU A 110 -8.54 -0.95 3.69
C LEU A 110 -9.57 0.13 3.28
N ALA A 111 -10.83 -0.25 3.03
CA ALA A 111 -11.91 0.72 2.76
C ALA A 111 -12.17 1.62 3.97
N LYS A 112 -12.15 1.04 5.19
CA LYS A 112 -12.29 1.80 6.44
C LYS A 112 -11.17 2.83 6.61
N ILE A 113 -9.93 2.54 6.18
CA ILE A 113 -8.83 3.52 6.22
C ILE A 113 -9.15 4.75 5.37
N VAL A 114 -9.71 4.55 4.17
CA VAL A 114 -10.11 5.65 3.28
C VAL A 114 -11.22 6.49 3.92
N GLU A 115 -12.20 5.84 4.54
CA GLU A 115 -13.27 6.51 5.28
C GLU A 115 -12.71 7.33 6.46
N GLU A 116 -11.86 6.73 7.30
CA GLU A 116 -11.21 7.37 8.44
C GLU A 116 -10.38 8.60 8.03
N ARG A 117 -9.62 8.49 6.94
CA ARG A 117 -8.86 9.61 6.37
C ARG A 117 -9.81 10.73 5.96
N ASN A 118 -10.87 10.40 5.23
CA ASN A 118 -11.80 11.39 4.71
C ASN A 118 -12.60 12.06 5.83
N LYS A 119 -13.00 11.29 6.84
CA LYS A 119 -13.63 11.81 8.06
C LYS A 119 -12.72 12.80 8.76
N LEU A 120 -11.45 12.44 9.00
CA LEU A 120 -10.50 13.36 9.63
C LEU A 120 -10.33 14.64 8.80
N ILE A 121 -9.95 14.51 7.54
CA ILE A 121 -9.56 15.65 6.70
C ILE A 121 -10.73 16.54 6.29
N HIS A 122 -11.88 15.96 5.96
CA HIS A 122 -12.99 16.68 5.34
C HIS A 122 -14.17 16.95 6.27
N GLN A 123 -14.31 16.20 7.37
CA GLN A 123 -15.46 16.34 8.27
C GLN A 123 -15.06 16.89 9.63
N LEU A 124 -13.93 16.43 10.19
CA LEU A 124 -13.54 16.75 11.56
C LEU A 124 -12.66 18.00 11.65
N LEU A 125 -11.61 18.11 10.83
CA LEU A 125 -10.71 19.27 10.89
C LEU A 125 -11.37 20.59 10.46
N PRO A 126 -12.24 20.62 9.43
CA PRO A 126 -12.91 21.85 9.05
C PRO A 126 -13.86 22.33 10.15
N GLY A 127 -13.65 23.54 10.66
CA GLY A 127 -14.51 24.13 11.68
C GLY A 127 -14.35 23.55 13.08
N PHE A 128 -13.30 22.74 13.34
CA PHE A 128 -13.03 22.24 14.68
C PHE A 128 -12.76 23.39 15.66
N ASP A 129 -13.40 23.34 16.83
CA ASP A 129 -13.15 24.30 17.91
C ASP A 129 -11.91 23.92 18.73
N TYR A 130 -10.78 24.52 18.35
CA TYR A 130 -9.51 24.36 19.08
C TYR A 130 -9.48 25.05 20.45
N SER A 131 -10.46 25.91 20.76
CA SER A 131 -10.51 26.63 22.04
C SER A 131 -11.22 25.85 23.15
N SER A 132 -12.01 24.82 22.79
CA SER A 132 -12.66 23.94 23.75
C SER A 132 -11.73 22.81 24.20
N ALA A 133 -11.46 22.77 25.51
CA ALA A 133 -10.67 21.70 26.12
C ALA A 133 -11.34 20.32 25.94
N GLU A 134 -12.66 20.24 26.17
CA GLU A 134 -13.43 19.00 26.02
C GLU A 134 -13.41 18.49 24.57
N ALA A 135 -13.54 19.39 23.60
CA ALA A 135 -13.45 19.03 22.18
C ALA A 135 -12.05 18.49 21.85
N CYS A 136 -10.99 19.16 22.33
CA CYS A 136 -9.62 18.74 22.10
C CYS A 136 -9.33 17.36 22.72
N GLU A 137 -9.76 17.10 23.96
CA GLU A 137 -9.59 15.80 24.62
C GLU A 137 -10.32 14.68 23.86
N THR A 138 -11.55 14.95 23.41
CA THR A 138 -12.34 13.99 22.62
C THR A 138 -11.65 13.66 21.30
N MET A 139 -11.16 14.68 20.59
CA MET A 139 -10.44 14.50 19.33
C MET A 139 -9.12 13.76 19.53
N ILE A 140 -8.39 14.02 20.63
CA ILE A 140 -7.16 13.30 20.97
C ILE A 140 -7.41 11.80 21.12
N LYS A 141 -8.45 11.40 21.86
CA LYS A 141 -8.83 9.99 22.03
C LYS A 141 -9.17 9.34 20.69
N PHE A 142 -9.98 10.01 19.88
CA PHE A 142 -10.30 9.57 18.52
C PHE A 142 -9.04 9.37 17.67
N LEU A 143 -8.10 10.32 17.70
CA LEU A 143 -6.86 10.23 16.92
C LEU A 143 -5.96 9.07 17.39
N ASP A 144 -5.94 8.75 18.68
CA ASP A 144 -5.18 7.61 19.20
C ASP A 144 -5.78 6.26 18.78
N GLU A 145 -7.10 6.12 18.84
CA GLU A 145 -7.81 4.92 18.35
C GLU A 145 -7.62 4.74 16.85
N GLN A 146 -7.80 5.82 16.08
CA GLN A 146 -7.56 5.81 14.65
C GLN A 146 -6.11 5.42 14.33
N ASN A 147 -5.14 5.95 15.08
CA ASN A 147 -3.73 5.60 14.87
C ASN A 147 -3.41 4.14 15.20
N ALA A 148 -3.99 3.58 16.25
CA ALA A 148 -3.80 2.18 16.60
C ALA A 148 -4.28 1.26 15.47
N PHE A 149 -5.45 1.55 14.91
CA PHE A 149 -5.98 0.85 13.73
C PHE A 149 -5.07 1.02 12.50
N LEU A 150 -4.63 2.25 12.20
CA LEU A 150 -3.73 2.50 11.07
C LEU A 150 -2.41 1.75 11.20
N ALA A 151 -1.85 1.68 12.41
CA ALA A 151 -0.58 1.01 12.66
C ALA A 151 -0.69 -0.51 12.38
N SER A 152 -1.79 -1.17 12.79
CA SER A 152 -1.98 -2.59 12.48
C SER A 152 -2.10 -2.84 10.98
N GLU A 153 -2.80 -1.95 10.28
CA GLU A 153 -3.02 -2.07 8.84
C GLU A 153 -1.75 -1.80 8.04
N TYR A 154 -0.97 -0.80 8.45
CA TYR A 154 0.34 -0.52 7.90
C TYR A 154 1.30 -1.70 8.08
N ALA A 155 1.36 -2.28 9.29
CA ALA A 155 2.21 -3.44 9.56
C ALA A 155 1.85 -4.62 8.66
N TYR A 156 0.56 -4.88 8.45
CA TYR A 156 0.10 -5.94 7.56
C TYR A 156 0.51 -5.71 6.10
N VAL A 157 0.22 -4.54 5.54
CA VAL A 157 0.59 -4.24 4.14
C VAL A 157 2.11 -4.26 3.97
N LYS A 158 2.86 -3.86 5.00
CA LYS A 158 4.34 -3.89 5.01
C LYS A 158 4.85 -5.31 4.94
N GLN A 159 4.31 -6.21 5.77
CA GLN A 159 4.64 -7.63 5.75
C GLN A 159 4.36 -8.25 4.38
N VAL A 160 3.23 -7.90 3.75
CA VAL A 160 2.90 -8.37 2.39
C VAL A 160 3.92 -7.88 1.36
N CYS A 161 4.37 -6.62 1.46
CA CYS A 161 5.41 -6.08 0.57
C CYS A 161 6.76 -6.75 0.78
N GLU A 162 7.16 -6.95 2.04
CA GLU A 162 8.41 -7.62 2.42
C GLU A 162 8.43 -9.05 1.88
N ALA A 163 7.34 -9.81 2.06
CA ALA A 163 7.23 -11.16 1.52
C ALA A 163 7.38 -11.23 -0.01
N MET A 164 6.88 -10.22 -0.76
CA MET A 164 7.09 -10.16 -2.21
C MET A 164 8.55 -9.89 -2.58
N ILE A 165 9.24 -9.04 -1.81
CA ILE A 165 10.65 -8.71 -2.01
C ILE A 165 11.49 -9.96 -1.74
N ASP A 166 11.32 -10.58 -0.58
CA ASP A 166 12.08 -11.75 -0.15
C ASP A 166 11.94 -12.90 -1.15
N LEU A 167 10.71 -13.18 -1.59
CA LEU A 167 10.46 -14.23 -2.60
C LEU A 167 11.13 -13.91 -3.95
N GLY A 168 11.15 -12.64 -4.35
CA GLY A 168 11.84 -12.20 -5.56
C GLY A 168 13.36 -12.36 -5.47
N GLU A 169 13.95 -11.99 -4.33
CA GLU A 169 15.39 -12.14 -4.09
C GLU A 169 15.81 -13.62 -4.06
N GLU A 170 15.05 -14.47 -3.39
CA GLU A 170 15.30 -15.91 -3.32
C GLU A 170 15.22 -16.57 -4.71
N ALA A 171 14.21 -16.23 -5.50
CA ALA A 171 14.07 -16.73 -6.87
C ALA A 171 15.26 -16.36 -7.76
N ILE A 172 15.75 -15.11 -7.67
CA ILE A 172 16.94 -14.66 -8.41
C ILE A 172 18.20 -15.40 -7.95
N LEU A 173 18.35 -15.58 -6.63
CA LEU A 173 19.49 -16.28 -6.05
C LEU A 173 19.55 -17.73 -6.52
N GLU A 174 18.40 -18.42 -6.54
CA GLU A 174 18.33 -19.81 -6.98
C GLU A 174 18.61 -19.97 -8.48
N LEU A 175 18.09 -19.06 -9.31
CA LEU A 175 18.44 -19.00 -10.73
C LEU A 175 19.94 -18.80 -10.95
N ARG A 176 20.58 -17.92 -10.18
CA ARG A 176 22.04 -17.70 -10.26
C ARG A 176 22.83 -18.95 -9.91
N LYS A 177 22.44 -19.67 -8.84
CA LYS A 177 23.08 -20.95 -8.48
C LYS A 177 22.95 -21.98 -9.60
N GLN A 178 21.78 -22.10 -10.21
CA GLN A 178 21.55 -23.05 -11.31
C GLN A 178 22.34 -22.70 -12.57
N LEU A 179 22.53 -21.41 -12.88
CA LEU A 179 23.28 -20.95 -14.05
C LEU A 179 24.80 -21.02 -13.85
N LEU A 180 25.29 -20.75 -12.63
CA LEU A 180 26.72 -20.78 -12.31
C LEU A 180 27.21 -22.18 -11.91
N GLY A 181 26.37 -23.00 -11.28
CA GLY A 181 26.67 -24.39 -10.91
C GLY A 181 26.58 -25.39 -12.07
N LYS A 182 26.11 -24.97 -13.25
CA LYS A 182 26.14 -25.76 -14.50
C LYS A 182 27.36 -25.48 -15.37
N ARG A 183 28.32 -24.66 -14.91
CA ARG A 183 29.62 -24.47 -15.56
C ARG A 183 30.65 -25.42 -14.94
N GLU A 184 30.53 -26.72 -15.23
CA GLU A 184 31.62 -27.70 -15.13
C GLU A 184 31.73 -28.48 -16.43
#